data_AF-A0A1G4FHW4-F1
#
_entry.id   AF-A0A1G4FHW4-F1
#
_cell.length_a   1.000
_cell.length_b   1.000
_cell.length_c   1.000
_cell.angle_alpha   90.00
_cell.angle_beta   90.00
_cell.angle_gamma   90.00
#
_symmetry.space_group_name_H-M   'P 1'
#
loop_
_entity.id
_entity.type
_entity.pdbx_description
1 polymer ?
#
loop_
_entity_poly.entity_id
_entity_poly.type
_entity_poly.pdbx_seq_one_letter_code
_entity_poly.pdbx_strand_id
1 'polypeptide(L)'
;MINEIKTIVQNYLSNTKLCSLVLGTVEAEGIRVSDKLVVPMELISGNLKDFVKPGDKVKLIRNNGGQEFYIVEIIGLVNIFKDATIEIEPIVIGDTTITSIKIKDVSR
;
A
#
# COMPACT_ATOMS: atom_id res chain seq x y z
N MET A 1 -18.09 -31.33 -24.38
CA MET A 1 -18.30 -30.68 -23.07
C MET A 1 -17.25 -31.04 -22.02
N ILE A 2 -16.90 -32.31 -21.79
CA ILE A 2 -15.89 -32.68 -20.77
C ILE A 2 -14.50 -32.13 -21.07
N ASN A 3 -14.11 -32.03 -22.34
CA ASN A 3 -12.80 -31.54 -22.75
C ASN A 3 -12.67 -30.02 -22.56
N GLU A 4 -13.74 -29.30 -22.84
CA GLU A 4 -13.87 -27.85 -22.69
C GLU A 4 -13.78 -27.48 -21.21
N ILE A 5 -14.46 -28.22 -20.33
CA ILE A 5 -14.34 -28.03 -18.87
C ILE A 5 -12.91 -28.29 -18.41
N LYS A 6 -12.26 -29.36 -18.88
CA LYS A 6 -10.86 -29.64 -18.55
C LYS A 6 -9.94 -28.52 -19.02
N THR A 7 -10.14 -27.99 -20.22
CA THR A 7 -9.36 -26.86 -20.74
C THR A 7 -9.56 -25.60 -19.91
N ILE A 8 -10.79 -25.30 -19.47
CA ILE A 8 -11.08 -24.16 -18.59
C ILE A 8 -10.36 -24.32 -17.25
N VAL A 9 -10.47 -25.48 -16.61
CA VAL A 9 -9.82 -25.77 -15.32
C VAL A 9 -8.30 -25.73 -15.45
N GLN A 10 -7.74 -26.32 -16.51
CA GLN A 10 -6.32 -26.29 -16.80
C GLN A 10 -5.82 -24.85 -16.94
N ASN A 11 -6.51 -24.03 -17.73
CA ASN A 11 -6.14 -22.63 -17.95
C ASN A 11 -6.24 -21.81 -16.67
N TYR A 12 -7.24 -22.07 -15.82
CA TYR A 12 -7.40 -21.42 -14.52
C TYR A 12 -6.25 -21.76 -13.57
N LEU A 13 -5.92 -23.05 -13.43
CA LEU A 13 -4.83 -23.51 -12.58
C LEU A 13 -3.47 -23.01 -13.09
N SER A 14 -3.25 -23.02 -14.40
CA SER A 14 -2.02 -22.53 -15.03
C SER A 14 -1.86 -21.02 -14.94
N ASN A 15 -2.96 -20.26 -14.86
CA ASN A 15 -2.91 -18.80 -14.70
C ASN A 15 -2.96 -18.33 -13.25
N THR A 16 -3.15 -19.24 -12.28
CA THR A 16 -3.08 -18.89 -10.86
C THR A 16 -1.69 -18.36 -10.55
N LYS A 17 -1.62 -17.06 -10.29
CA LYS A 17 -0.37 -16.41 -9.96
C LYS A 17 -0.09 -16.61 -8.48
N LEU A 18 1.10 -17.13 -8.16
CA LEU A 18 1.54 -17.33 -6.79
C LEU A 18 1.61 -16.01 -6.02
N CYS A 19 1.55 -16.07 -4.69
CA CYS A 19 1.88 -14.91 -3.87
C CYS A 19 3.28 -14.37 -4.26
N SER A 20 3.39 -13.07 -4.46
CA SER A 20 4.64 -12.45 -4.90
C SER A 20 4.78 -11.03 -4.41
N LEU A 21 6.02 -10.63 -4.12
CA LEU A 21 6.37 -9.23 -3.91
C LEU A 21 6.51 -8.52 -5.26
N VAL A 22 5.95 -7.33 -5.37
CA VAL A 22 5.94 -6.52 -6.59
C VAL A 22 6.25 -5.07 -6.23
N LEU A 23 6.99 -4.39 -7.09
CA LEU A 23 7.23 -2.94 -6.96
C LEU A 23 6.18 -2.19 -7.78
N GLY A 24 5.74 -1.05 -7.27
CA GLY A 24 4.81 -0.20 -7.98
C GLY A 24 5.04 1.28 -7.73
N THR A 25 4.46 2.09 -8.60
CA THR A 25 4.38 3.55 -8.44
C THR A 25 2.92 3.94 -8.32
N VAL A 26 2.60 4.75 -7.31
CA VAL A 26 1.24 5.20 -7.02
C VAL A 26 0.86 6.26 -8.05
N GLU A 27 -0.31 6.08 -8.66
CA GLU A 27 -0.94 7.00 -9.61
C GLU A 27 -2.29 7.45 -9.05
N ALA A 28 -2.99 8.36 -9.74
CA ALA A 28 -4.28 8.89 -9.27
C ALA A 28 -5.35 7.80 -9.06
N GLU A 29 -5.40 6.81 -9.95
CA GLU A 29 -6.45 5.79 -9.98
C GLU A 29 -6.02 4.41 -9.44
N GLY A 30 -4.78 4.28 -8.94
CA GLY A 30 -4.25 2.99 -8.50
C GLY A 30 -2.73 2.93 -8.42
N ILE A 31 -2.17 1.73 -8.50
CA ILE A 31 -0.72 1.51 -8.40
C ILE A 31 -0.24 0.80 -9.65
N ARG A 32 0.62 1.47 -10.44
CA ARG A 32 1.25 0.87 -11.61
C ARG A 32 2.35 -0.08 -11.18
N VAL A 33 2.16 -1.37 -11.47
CA VAL A 33 3.13 -2.44 -11.16
C VAL A 33 3.91 -2.93 -12.37
N SER A 34 3.43 -2.59 -13.58
CA SER A 34 4.15 -2.78 -14.84
C SER A 34 3.60 -1.82 -15.89
N ASP A 35 4.25 -1.72 -17.05
CA ASP A 35 3.81 -0.85 -18.14
C ASP A 35 2.35 -1.08 -18.56
N LYS A 36 1.86 -2.31 -18.43
CA LYS A 36 0.53 -2.75 -18.86
C LYS A 36 -0.48 -2.94 -17.73
N LEU A 37 -0.05 -2.86 -16.47
CA LEU A 37 -0.89 -3.20 -15.32
C LEU A 37 -0.87 -2.10 -14.28
N VAL A 38 -2.03 -1.47 -14.12
CA VAL A 38 -2.36 -0.61 -12.98
C VAL A 38 -3.33 -1.41 -12.11
N VAL A 39 -2.96 -1.60 -10.85
CA VAL A 39 -3.81 -2.24 -9.84
C VAL A 39 -4.76 -1.18 -9.30
N PRO A 40 -6.09 -1.35 -9.46
CA PRO A 40 -7.07 -0.42 -8.91
C PRO A 40 -6.95 -0.28 -7.39
N MET A 41 -7.19 0.92 -6.87
CA MET A 41 -7.09 1.20 -5.43
C MET A 41 -8.08 0.38 -4.59
N GLU A 42 -9.19 -0.09 -5.18
CA GLU A 42 -10.15 -1.02 -4.55
C GLU A 42 -9.56 -2.40 -4.26
N LEU A 43 -8.54 -2.84 -5.00
CA LEU A 43 -7.84 -4.12 -4.76
C LEU A 43 -6.65 -3.96 -3.80
N ILE A 44 -6.36 -2.73 -3.37
CA ILE A 44 -5.32 -2.44 -2.38
C ILE A 44 -5.97 -2.43 -0.99
N SER A 45 -5.42 -3.22 -0.07
CA SER A 45 -5.85 -3.36 1.30
C SER A 45 -4.71 -3.09 2.28
N GLY A 46 -5.07 -2.82 3.53
CA GLY A 46 -4.13 -2.65 4.64
C GLY A 46 -3.82 -1.19 5.00
N ASN A 47 -3.21 -1.03 6.16
CA ASN A 47 -3.09 0.27 6.84
C ASN A 47 -2.30 1.32 6.05
N LEU A 48 -1.34 0.91 5.24
CA LEU A 48 -0.49 1.83 4.48
C LEU A 48 -1.18 2.43 3.25
N LYS A 49 -2.37 1.95 2.89
CA LYS A 49 -3.17 2.49 1.77
C LYS A 49 -3.48 3.98 1.91
N ASP A 50 -3.80 4.43 3.12
CA ASP A 50 -4.19 5.83 3.35
C ASP A 50 -2.98 6.78 3.45
N PHE A 51 -1.76 6.23 3.47
CA PHE A 51 -0.52 6.98 3.63
C PHE A 51 0.23 7.21 2.32
N VAL A 52 -0.22 6.62 1.21
CA VAL A 52 0.42 6.79 -0.09
C VAL A 52 -0.12 8.00 -0.85
N LYS A 53 0.74 8.63 -1.65
CA LYS A 53 0.42 9.75 -2.54
C LYS A 53 0.87 9.45 -3.96
N PRO A 54 0.23 10.06 -4.99
CA PRO A 54 0.69 9.94 -6.36
C PRO A 54 2.19 10.27 -6.50
N GLY A 55 2.95 9.38 -7.14
CA GLY A 55 4.41 9.45 -7.27
C GLY A 55 5.19 8.58 -6.29
N ASP A 56 4.56 8.10 -5.20
CA ASP A 56 5.23 7.24 -4.24
C ASP A 56 5.62 5.89 -4.85
N LYS A 57 6.83 5.43 -4.54
CA LYS A 57 7.27 4.08 -4.85
C LYS A 57 6.90 3.16 -3.70
N VAL A 58 6.25 2.05 -4.00
CA VAL A 58 5.77 1.11 -2.98
C VAL A 58 6.20 -0.32 -3.29
N LYS A 59 6.36 -1.10 -2.24
CA LYS A 59 6.51 -2.55 -2.31
C LYS A 59 5.18 -3.18 -1.89
N LEU A 60 4.60 -3.95 -2.78
CA LEU A 60 3.34 -4.65 -2.62
C LEU A 60 3.60 -6.13 -2.40
N ILE A 61 2.77 -6.78 -1.58
CA ILE A 61 2.59 -8.22 -1.59
C ILE A 61 1.24 -8.52 -2.23
N ARG A 62 1.26 -9.30 -3.30
CA ARG A 62 0.05 -9.80 -3.97
C ARG A 62 -0.37 -11.12 -3.32
N ASN A 63 -1.64 -11.27 -2.99
CA ASN A 63 -2.18 -12.55 -2.53
C ASN A 63 -2.15 -13.62 -3.63
N ASN A 64 -2.41 -14.87 -3.26
CA ASN A 64 -2.51 -15.95 -4.23
C ASN A 64 -3.71 -15.69 -5.17
N GLY A 65 -3.49 -15.77 -6.48
CA GLY A 65 -4.51 -15.47 -7.49
C GLY A 65 -4.66 -13.99 -7.86
N GLY A 66 -4.02 -13.07 -7.13
CA GLY A 66 -3.96 -11.65 -7.51
C GLY A 66 -5.25 -10.86 -7.38
N GLN A 67 -6.12 -11.28 -6.46
CA GLN A 67 -7.36 -10.60 -6.15
C GLN A 67 -7.16 -9.42 -5.20
N GLU A 68 -6.08 -9.43 -4.41
CA GLU A 68 -5.83 -8.42 -3.39
C GLU A 68 -4.32 -8.17 -3.24
N PHE A 69 -3.97 -6.93 -2.95
CA PHE A 69 -2.60 -6.48 -2.78
C PHE A 69 -2.48 -5.69 -1.47
N TYR A 70 -1.38 -5.87 -0.77
CA TYR A 70 -1.08 -5.14 0.47
C TYR A 70 0.22 -4.37 0.30
N ILE A 71 0.24 -3.10 0.72
CA ILE A 71 1.46 -2.31 0.77
C ILE A 71 2.26 -2.78 1.99
N VAL A 72 3.47 -3.28 1.73
CA VAL A 72 4.42 -3.72 2.77
C VAL A 72 5.33 -2.57 3.17
N GLU A 73 5.68 -1.70 2.22
CA GLU A 73 6.65 -0.63 2.42
C GLU A 73 6.39 0.51 1.42
N ILE A 74 6.52 1.75 1.88
CA ILE A 74 6.64 2.94 1.03
C ILE A 74 8.14 3.27 0.93
N ILE A 75 8.70 3.11 -0.25
CA ILE A 75 10.14 3.17 -0.51
C ILE A 75 10.61 4.62 -0.43
N GLY A 76 11.66 4.86 0.35
CA GLY A 76 12.22 6.19 0.56
C GLY A 76 11.52 6.98 1.67
N LEU A 77 10.48 6.42 2.29
CA LEU A 77 9.87 6.98 3.48
C LEU A 77 10.73 6.63 4.71
N VAL A 78 11.85 7.35 4.86
CA VAL A 78 12.74 7.18 6.02
C VAL A 78 12.12 7.91 7.21
N ASN A 79 11.65 7.12 8.18
CA ASN A 79 11.10 7.55 9.46
C ASN A 79 9.80 8.36 9.36
N ILE A 80 8.69 7.63 9.40
CA ILE A 80 7.28 8.12 9.45
C ILE A 80 7.03 9.28 10.42
N PHE A 81 7.93 9.50 11.39
CA PHE A 81 7.83 10.59 12.34
C PHE A 81 9.07 11.48 12.46
N LYS A 82 10.19 11.21 11.77
CA LYS A 82 11.36 12.10 11.89
C LYS A 82 11.04 13.42 11.21
N ASP A 83 11.15 14.51 11.97
CA ASP A 83 10.76 15.88 11.57
C ASP A 83 9.26 16.06 11.26
N ALA A 84 8.43 15.05 11.50
CA ALA A 84 6.99 15.17 11.33
C ALA A 84 6.39 16.10 12.40
N THR A 85 5.37 16.87 12.00
CA THR A 85 4.54 17.63 12.93
C THR A 85 3.22 16.90 13.08
N ILE A 86 2.93 16.42 14.28
CA ILE A 86 1.67 15.75 14.61
C ILE A 86 0.71 16.82 15.11
N GLU A 87 -0.43 16.95 14.42
CA GLU A 87 -1.57 17.70 14.93
C GLU A 87 -2.28 16.87 15.99
N ILE A 88 -2.54 17.47 17.15
CA ILE A 88 -3.22 16.82 18.26
C ILE A 88 -4.47 17.60 18.62
N GLU A 89 -5.45 16.91 19.21
CA GLU A 89 -6.55 17.60 19.87
C GLU A 89 -6.00 18.56 20.93
N PRO A 90 -6.56 19.78 21.07
CA PRO A 90 -6.00 20.79 21.95
C PRO A 90 -5.86 20.31 23.40
N ILE A 91 -4.63 20.29 23.92
CA ILE A 91 -4.36 20.02 25.33
C ILE A 91 -4.17 21.36 26.05
N VAL A 92 -4.97 21.62 27.07
CA VAL A 92 -4.89 22.84 27.89
C VAL A 92 -4.18 22.53 29.21
N ILE A 93 -3.05 23.20 29.46
CA ILE A 93 -2.29 23.12 30.71
C ILE A 93 -2.15 24.53 31.27
N GLY A 94 -2.95 24.86 32.28
CA GLY A 94 -3.06 26.23 32.79
C GLY A 94 -3.52 27.18 31.67
N ASP A 95 -2.73 28.21 31.38
CA ASP A 95 -3.00 29.19 30.32
C ASP A 95 -2.41 28.80 28.95
N THR A 96 -1.71 27.67 28.84
CA THR A 96 -1.06 27.23 27.60
C THR A 96 -1.87 26.17 26.87
N THR A 97 -2.11 26.37 25.56
CA THR A 97 -2.75 25.38 24.69
C THR A 97 -1.73 24.76 23.73
N ILE A 98 -1.65 23.43 23.72
CA ILE A 98 -0.79 22.67 22.80
C ILE A 98 -1.66 22.09 21.70
N THR A 99 -1.38 22.44 20.44
CA THR A 99 -2.12 21.97 19.25
C THR A 99 -1.27 21.12 18.30
N SER A 100 0.05 21.15 18.45
CA SER A 100 0.96 20.33 17.62
C SER A 100 2.22 19.94 18.36
N ILE A 101 2.80 18.80 17.96
CA ILE A 101 4.08 18.28 18.47
C ILE A 101 5.00 18.01 17.29
N LYS A 102 6.19 18.60 17.31
CA LYS A 102 7.25 18.31 16.33
C LYS A 102 8.15 17.19 16.86
N ILE A 103 8.30 16.13 16.08
CA ILE A 103 9.14 14.98 16.46
C ILE A 103 10.57 15.19 15.95
N LYS A 104 11.53 15.18 16.86
CA LYS A 104 12.95 15.40 16.56
C LYS A 104 13.63 14.17 15.95
N ASP A 105 13.38 12.99 16.51
CA ASP A 105 13.89 11.72 15.97
C ASP A 105 13.09 10.53 16.49
N VAL A 106 13.24 9.37 15.84
CA VAL A 106 12.65 8.09 16.27
C VAL A 106 13.77 7.08 16.44
N SER A 107 14.07 6.71 17.69
CA SER A 107 15.04 5.65 18.03
C SER A 107 14.32 4.42 18.59
N ARG A 108 14.86 3.22 18.34
CA ARG A 108 14.42 1.97 18.96
C ARG A 108 15.08 1.75 20.31
#